data_AF-U6CSS7-F1
#
_entry.id   AF-U6CSS7-F1
#
_cell.length_a   1.000
_cell.length_b   1.000
_cell.length_c   1.000
_cell.angle_alpha   90.00
_cell.angle_beta   90.00
_cell.angle_gamma   90.00
#
_symmetry.space_group_name_H-M   'P 1'
#
loop_
_entity.id
_entity.type
_entity.pdbx_description
1 polymer ?
#
loop_
_entity_poly.entity_id
_entity_poly.type
_entity_poly.pdbx_seq_one_letter_code
_entity_poly.pdbx_strand_id
1 'polypeptide(L)'
;MSPSFKLQYHFVLIFLMALRGENRYLELREATDHDPFLLFGANLKRELAGEPLYRRALRCLDMLSLPGQFTFTADRPQLHCAAFLIAEPEEFITIHYDLVSIDCQGGDFLKVFDGWILKGEKFPSSQDHPLPTTERYIDFCDSGLSRRSIRSSQNVAMIFFRVHEPGNGFTFSIRTDPNLFPCNAISQTPSGRFTLVVPHLRQNCSFSIIYPVVIKISDLTLGHLHGLQFKNPSAGCGGIGDFVELLGGPGLDPSKMMPLADLCYSFHGPAQMKIGCDNTVVRMVSSGKHINRVTFEYRQLEPYELENPSGNSIQEICLSSL
;
A
#
# COMPACT_ATOMS: atom_id res chain seq x y z
N MET A 1 25.36 20.10 -64.41
CA MET A 1 24.93 20.50 -63.05
C MET A 1 25.34 19.39 -62.09
N SER A 2 26.22 19.71 -61.14
CA SER A 2 27.01 18.76 -60.35
C SER A 2 26.17 17.89 -59.40
N PRO A 3 26.46 16.58 -59.26
CA PRO A 3 25.78 15.68 -58.32
C PRO A 3 26.01 16.02 -56.84
N SER A 4 26.92 16.95 -56.53
CA SER A 4 27.19 17.41 -55.16
C SER A 4 26.09 18.31 -54.55
N PHE A 5 25.26 18.96 -55.38
CA PHE A 5 24.24 19.91 -54.91
C PHE A 5 22.93 19.22 -54.45
N LYS A 6 22.61 18.04 -55.00
CA LYS A 6 21.43 17.24 -54.59
C LYS A 6 21.65 16.53 -53.25
N LEU A 7 22.89 16.15 -52.94
CA LEU A 7 23.21 15.44 -51.71
C LEU A 7 23.12 16.36 -50.47
N GLN A 8 23.53 17.63 -50.60
CA GLN A 8 23.43 18.61 -49.52
C GLN A 8 21.99 18.96 -49.15
N TYR A 9 21.07 19.03 -50.12
CA TYR A 9 19.67 19.34 -49.85
C TYR A 9 18.94 18.19 -49.11
N HIS A 10 19.31 16.95 -49.39
CA HIS A 10 18.76 15.79 -48.68
C HIS A 10 19.26 15.68 -47.23
N PHE A 11 20.53 16.02 -46.96
CA PHE A 11 21.04 16.05 -45.58
C PHE A 11 20.39 17.15 -44.73
N VAL A 12 20.11 18.33 -45.30
CA VAL A 12 19.41 19.42 -44.58
C VAL A 12 17.95 19.08 -44.29
N LEU A 13 17.26 18.39 -45.21
CA LEU A 13 15.89 17.90 -45.00
C LEU A 13 15.80 16.81 -43.93
N ILE A 14 16.78 15.90 -43.86
CA ILE A 14 16.85 14.87 -42.82
C ILE A 14 17.11 15.49 -41.44
N PHE A 15 17.99 16.50 -41.36
CA PHE A 15 18.23 17.22 -40.11
C PHE A 15 17.00 18.04 -39.65
N LEU A 16 16.26 18.64 -40.59
CA LEU A 16 15.02 19.37 -40.27
C LEU A 16 13.87 18.46 -39.88
N MET A 17 13.81 17.21 -40.38
CA MET A 17 12.86 16.21 -39.89
C MET A 17 13.25 15.64 -38.52
N ALA A 18 14.54 15.52 -38.22
CA ALA A 18 15.03 15.07 -36.90
C ALA A 18 14.87 16.13 -35.80
N LEU A 19 14.97 17.43 -36.14
CA LEU A 19 14.77 18.55 -35.21
C LEU A 19 13.29 18.89 -34.95
N ARG A 20 12.37 18.38 -35.77
CA ARG A 20 10.92 18.55 -35.61
C ARG A 20 10.28 17.28 -35.06
N GLY A 21 10.91 16.72 -34.03
CA GLY A 21 10.48 15.53 -33.30
C GLY A 21 9.17 15.75 -32.55
N GLU A 22 8.07 15.72 -33.29
CA GLU A 22 6.76 15.32 -32.77
C GLU A 22 6.38 13.96 -33.38
N ASN A 23 5.99 13.05 -32.48
CA ASN A 23 5.23 11.83 -32.72
C ASN A 23 5.82 10.77 -33.65
N ARG A 24 6.65 9.90 -33.06
CA ARG A 24 6.57 8.44 -33.26
C ARG A 24 6.90 7.70 -31.95
N TYR A 25 5.90 7.58 -31.08
CA TYR A 25 5.89 6.59 -30.01
C TYR A 25 4.46 6.07 -29.84
N LEU A 26 4.02 5.29 -30.81
CA LEU A 26 2.84 4.44 -30.74
C LEU A 26 3.20 3.17 -31.50
N GLU A 27 2.87 2.03 -30.90
CA GLU A 27 3.25 0.66 -31.27
C GLU A 27 4.60 0.18 -30.71
N LEU A 28 4.72 0.11 -29.38
CA LEU A 28 5.20 -1.11 -28.68
C LEU A 28 5.06 -0.95 -27.15
N ARG A 29 3.82 -1.05 -26.62
CA ARG A 29 3.61 -1.24 -25.17
C ARG A 29 2.29 -1.95 -24.89
N GLU A 30 2.12 -3.13 -25.48
CA GLU A 30 1.29 -4.17 -24.88
C GLU A 30 2.19 -5.05 -24.01
N ALA A 31 1.78 -5.25 -22.76
CA ALA A 31 2.38 -6.07 -21.72
C ALA A 31 3.72 -5.57 -21.11
N THR A 32 3.65 -4.64 -20.14
CA THR A 32 4.59 -4.56 -19.01
C THR A 32 4.06 -3.58 -17.94
N ASP A 33 3.91 -4.09 -16.71
CA ASP A 33 3.61 -3.43 -15.42
C ASP A 33 2.79 -2.14 -15.44
N HIS A 34 1.48 -2.30 -15.22
CA HIS A 34 0.65 -1.23 -14.70
C HIS A 34 0.81 -1.24 -13.18
N ASP A 35 1.74 -0.43 -12.64
CA ASP A 35 1.85 -0.22 -11.19
C ASP A 35 0.59 0.49 -10.70
N PRO A 36 -0.33 -0.19 -9.98
CA PRO A 36 -1.61 0.40 -9.58
C PRO A 36 -1.43 1.54 -8.57
N PHE A 37 -0.28 1.62 -7.90
CA PHE A 37 -0.03 2.50 -6.75
C PHE A 37 0.44 3.91 -7.14
N LEU A 38 0.65 4.21 -8.43
CA LEU A 38 1.07 5.54 -8.90
C LEU A 38 -0.05 6.60 -8.87
N LEU A 39 -1.27 6.25 -8.45
CA LEU A 39 -2.47 7.10 -8.54
C LEU A 39 -2.95 7.71 -7.20
N PHE A 40 -2.19 7.62 -6.11
CA PHE A 40 -2.62 8.21 -4.83
C PHE A 40 -2.39 9.73 -4.77
N GLY A 41 -3.33 10.50 -5.31
CA GLY A 41 -3.36 11.95 -5.19
C GLY A 41 -4.14 12.43 -3.97
N ALA A 42 -3.47 12.97 -2.95
CA ALA A 42 -4.10 13.66 -1.81
C ALA A 42 -4.89 14.92 -2.22
N ASN A 43 -4.59 15.51 -3.39
CA ASN A 43 -5.22 16.74 -3.87
C ASN A 43 -6.70 16.58 -4.22
N LEU A 44 -7.14 15.40 -4.68
CA LEU A 44 -8.53 15.16 -5.07
C LEU A 44 -9.48 15.12 -3.85
N LYS A 45 -8.99 14.71 -2.67
CA LYS A 45 -9.78 14.63 -1.43
C LYS A 45 -10.18 16.02 -0.90
N ARG A 46 -9.35 17.05 -1.10
CA ARG A 46 -9.64 18.44 -0.68
C ARG A 46 -10.70 19.13 -1.55
N GLU A 47 -10.84 18.75 -2.82
CA GLU A 47 -11.79 19.38 -3.74
C GLU A 47 -13.24 18.90 -3.55
N LEU A 48 -13.45 17.72 -2.94
CA LEU A 48 -14.78 17.12 -2.78
C LEU A 48 -15.52 17.46 -1.47
N ALA A 49 -14.94 18.29 -0.60
CA ALA A 49 -15.58 18.67 0.66
C ALA A 49 -16.77 19.64 0.42
N GLY A 50 -17.94 19.09 0.05
CA GLY A 50 -19.18 19.84 -0.20
C GLY A 50 -20.00 19.38 -1.42
N GLU A 51 -19.47 18.46 -2.22
CA GLU A 51 -20.13 17.89 -3.41
C GLU A 51 -21.10 16.74 -3.07
N PRO A 52 -22.08 16.41 -3.96
CA PRO A 52 -22.83 15.17 -3.85
C PRO A 52 -21.89 13.97 -3.72
N LEU A 53 -22.35 12.93 -3.00
CA LEU A 53 -21.61 11.69 -2.77
C LEU A 53 -20.95 11.23 -4.08
N TYR A 54 -19.61 11.19 -4.10
CA TYR A 54 -18.81 10.85 -5.28
C TYR A 54 -19.30 9.54 -5.90
N ARG A 55 -19.62 9.55 -7.20
CA ARG A 55 -20.15 8.38 -7.91
C ARG A 55 -19.33 8.10 -9.14
N ARG A 56 -18.93 6.84 -9.35
CA ARG A 56 -18.26 6.42 -10.59
C ARG A 56 -18.49 4.95 -10.91
N ALA A 57 -18.36 4.58 -12.18
CA ALA A 57 -18.35 3.18 -12.60
C ALA A 57 -17.06 2.48 -12.14
N LEU A 58 -17.18 1.30 -11.56
CA LEU A 58 -16.07 0.46 -11.11
C LEU A 58 -15.47 -0.29 -12.30
N ARG A 59 -14.14 -0.36 -12.37
CA ARG A 59 -13.41 -1.19 -13.35
C ARG A 59 -13.18 -2.60 -12.82
N CYS A 60 -12.90 -3.56 -13.71
CA CYS A 60 -12.59 -4.94 -13.30
C CYS A 60 -11.34 -5.02 -12.40
N LEU A 61 -10.30 -4.25 -12.71
CA LEU A 61 -9.16 -4.03 -11.83
C LEU A 61 -9.12 -2.55 -11.48
N ASP A 62 -9.29 -2.23 -10.21
CA ASP A 62 -9.47 -0.85 -9.80
C ASP A 62 -8.87 -0.54 -8.44
N MET A 63 -8.45 0.70 -8.23
CA MET A 63 -7.92 1.19 -6.97
C MET A 63 -8.72 2.39 -6.50
N LEU A 64 -9.24 2.31 -5.28
CA LEU A 64 -10.18 3.26 -4.71
C LEU A 64 -9.58 3.85 -3.44
N SER A 65 -9.35 5.16 -3.48
CA SER A 65 -8.70 5.91 -2.40
C SER A 65 -9.62 6.97 -1.78
N LEU A 66 -10.85 7.09 -2.31
CA LEU A 66 -11.84 8.08 -1.90
C LEU A 66 -13.15 7.40 -1.50
N PRO A 67 -13.84 7.92 -0.48
CA PRO A 67 -15.21 7.51 -0.18
C PRO A 67 -16.15 7.90 -1.32
N GLY A 68 -17.22 7.14 -1.50
CA GLY A 68 -18.14 7.32 -2.62
C GLY A 68 -18.98 6.09 -2.89
N GLN A 69 -19.71 6.09 -4.00
CA GLN A 69 -20.52 4.99 -4.48
C GLN A 69 -20.00 4.53 -5.84
N PHE A 70 -19.83 3.23 -5.96
CA PHE A 70 -19.17 2.59 -7.09
C PHE A 70 -20.09 1.52 -7.65
N THR A 71 -20.28 1.53 -8.97
CA THR A 71 -21.18 0.60 -9.66
C THR A 71 -20.41 -0.21 -10.69
N PHE A 72 -20.46 -1.53 -10.58
CA PHE A 72 -19.97 -2.45 -11.59
C PHE A 72 -21.14 -3.05 -12.37
N THR A 73 -21.00 -3.13 -13.69
CA THR A 73 -21.94 -3.83 -14.56
C THR A 73 -21.14 -4.59 -15.61
N ALA A 74 -21.37 -5.88 -15.73
CA ALA A 74 -20.69 -6.73 -16.69
C ALA A 74 -21.17 -6.44 -18.11
N ASP A 75 -20.26 -6.17 -19.02
CA ASP A 75 -20.49 -6.09 -20.46
C ASP A 75 -20.32 -7.47 -21.13
N ARG A 76 -19.48 -8.31 -20.54
CA ARG A 76 -19.14 -9.68 -20.91
C ARG A 76 -18.82 -10.49 -19.65
N PRO A 77 -18.63 -11.82 -19.74
CA PRO A 77 -18.18 -12.60 -18.58
C PRO A 77 -16.82 -12.10 -18.05
N GLN A 78 -16.77 -11.80 -16.76
CA GLN A 78 -15.59 -11.27 -16.07
C GLN A 78 -15.24 -12.17 -14.88
N LEU A 79 -14.12 -12.90 -14.97
CA LEU A 79 -13.83 -14.05 -14.11
C LEU A 79 -12.90 -13.77 -12.91
N HIS A 80 -12.10 -12.71 -13.01
CA HIS A 80 -10.99 -12.41 -12.10
C HIS A 80 -10.84 -10.91 -11.87
N CYS A 81 -11.88 -10.28 -11.34
CA CYS A 81 -11.86 -8.85 -11.03
C CYS A 81 -11.54 -8.61 -9.55
N ALA A 82 -10.88 -7.48 -9.29
CA ALA A 82 -10.54 -7.03 -7.97
C ALA A 82 -10.55 -5.50 -7.84
N ALA A 83 -11.08 -5.00 -6.74
CA ALA A 83 -10.96 -3.61 -6.33
C ALA A 83 -10.12 -3.52 -5.05
N PHE A 84 -9.11 -2.67 -5.06
CA PHE A 84 -8.22 -2.38 -3.93
C PHE A 84 -8.67 -1.08 -3.28
N LEU A 85 -9.09 -1.14 -2.02
CA LEU A 85 -9.54 0.02 -1.27
C LEU A 85 -8.46 0.42 -0.27
N ILE A 86 -8.19 1.71 -0.17
CA ILE A 86 -7.32 2.31 0.84
C ILE A 86 -7.91 3.63 1.33
N ALA A 87 -7.84 3.86 2.63
CA ALA A 87 -8.16 5.12 3.28
C ALA A 87 -6.93 5.67 3.99
N GLU A 88 -7.06 6.81 4.66
CA GLU A 88 -5.95 7.33 5.45
C GLU A 88 -5.57 6.34 6.55
N PRO A 89 -4.32 6.31 7.01
CA PRO A 89 -3.89 5.38 8.05
C PRO A 89 -4.74 5.46 9.33
N GLU A 90 -5.24 6.65 9.68
CA GLU A 90 -6.12 6.92 10.81
C GLU A 90 -7.61 6.69 10.51
N GLU A 91 -7.96 5.96 9.46
CA GLU A 91 -9.34 5.66 9.08
C GLU A 91 -9.57 4.15 8.92
N PHE A 92 -10.73 3.67 9.35
CA PHE A 92 -11.27 2.38 8.95
C PHE A 92 -12.11 2.51 7.70
N ILE A 93 -12.16 1.45 6.89
CA ILE A 93 -13.04 1.37 5.71
C ILE A 93 -14.29 0.58 6.05
N THR A 94 -15.45 1.15 5.76
CA THR A 94 -16.74 0.45 5.80
C THR A 94 -17.34 0.38 4.39
N ILE A 95 -17.57 -0.83 3.90
CA ILE A 95 -18.19 -1.15 2.61
C ILE A 95 -19.66 -1.48 2.86
N HIS A 96 -20.56 -0.78 2.18
CA HIS A 96 -22.00 -1.02 2.22
C HIS A 96 -22.48 -1.51 0.85
N TYR A 97 -23.21 -2.62 0.82
CA TYR A 97 -23.87 -3.08 -0.39
C TYR A 97 -25.17 -2.31 -0.59
N ASP A 98 -25.26 -1.57 -1.68
CA ASP A 98 -26.45 -0.77 -2.03
C ASP A 98 -27.41 -1.60 -2.90
N LEU A 99 -26.89 -2.24 -3.94
CA LEU A 99 -27.62 -3.09 -4.87
C LEU A 99 -26.71 -4.24 -5.31
N VAL A 100 -27.20 -5.48 -5.31
CA VAL A 100 -26.45 -6.63 -5.83
C VAL A 100 -27.38 -7.49 -6.69
N SER A 101 -26.96 -7.72 -7.93
CA SER A 101 -27.68 -8.52 -8.93
C SER A 101 -26.65 -9.42 -9.63
N ILE A 102 -26.28 -10.52 -8.97
CA ILE A 102 -25.34 -11.54 -9.46
C ILE A 102 -25.92 -12.94 -9.24
N ASP A 103 -25.51 -13.92 -10.04
CA ASP A 103 -26.01 -15.29 -9.94
C ASP A 103 -25.10 -16.17 -9.05
N CYS A 104 -25.32 -16.11 -7.74
CA CYS A 104 -24.58 -16.91 -6.77
C CYS A 104 -24.72 -18.43 -7.01
N GLN A 105 -25.85 -18.90 -7.56
CA GLN A 105 -26.06 -20.33 -7.84
C GLN A 105 -25.36 -20.77 -9.12
N GLY A 106 -25.27 -19.87 -10.10
CA GLY A 106 -24.49 -20.01 -11.33
C GLY A 106 -22.97 -19.84 -11.15
N GLY A 107 -22.50 -19.58 -9.93
CA GLY A 107 -21.07 -19.50 -9.60
C GLY A 107 -20.46 -18.10 -9.69
N ASP A 108 -21.28 -17.05 -9.80
CA ASP A 108 -20.83 -15.69 -9.47
C ASP A 108 -20.48 -15.60 -7.99
N PHE A 109 -19.57 -14.69 -7.66
CA PHE A 109 -19.30 -14.37 -6.26
C PHE A 109 -18.92 -12.90 -6.11
N LEU A 110 -19.20 -12.37 -4.92
CA LEU A 110 -18.77 -11.06 -4.48
C LEU A 110 -18.24 -11.20 -3.06
N LYS A 111 -16.92 -11.10 -2.92
CA LYS A 111 -16.23 -11.38 -1.67
C LYS A 111 -15.36 -10.22 -1.28
N VAL A 112 -15.32 -9.95 0.02
CA VAL A 112 -14.43 -8.96 0.63
C VAL A 112 -13.38 -9.69 1.44
N PHE A 113 -12.14 -9.22 1.36
CA PHE A 113 -11.05 -9.62 2.22
C PHE A 113 -10.72 -8.43 3.13
N ASP A 114 -10.76 -8.69 4.44
CA ASP A 114 -10.33 -7.73 5.45
C ASP A 114 -8.80 -7.62 5.42
N GLY A 115 -8.30 -6.56 4.76
CA GLY A 115 -6.90 -6.37 4.41
C GLY A 115 -6.64 -6.41 2.90
N TRP A 116 -5.40 -6.64 2.50
CA TRP A 116 -4.98 -6.75 1.08
C TRP A 116 -4.31 -8.08 0.77
N ILE A 117 -4.46 -8.52 -0.48
CA ILE A 117 -3.69 -9.63 -1.05
C ILE A 117 -2.94 -9.11 -2.26
N LEU A 118 -1.61 -9.13 -2.20
CA LEU A 118 -0.74 -8.66 -3.28
C LEU A 118 0.40 -9.65 -3.48
N LYS A 119 0.66 -10.04 -4.74
CA LYS A 119 1.71 -11.02 -5.10
C LYS A 119 1.66 -12.32 -4.27
N GLY A 120 0.47 -12.75 -3.85
CA GLY A 120 0.25 -13.96 -3.03
C GLY A 120 0.51 -13.78 -1.53
N GLU A 121 0.90 -12.59 -1.10
CA GLU A 121 1.06 -12.24 0.31
C GLU A 121 -0.18 -11.53 0.85
N LYS A 122 -0.41 -11.68 2.16
CA LYS A 122 -1.56 -11.09 2.85
C LYS A 122 -1.07 -10.00 3.78
N PHE A 123 -1.70 -8.84 3.70
CA PHE A 123 -1.54 -7.77 4.66
C PHE A 123 -2.83 -7.59 5.47
N PRO A 124 -2.77 -7.49 6.81
CA PRO A 124 -1.61 -7.82 7.65
C PRO A 124 -1.26 -9.31 7.56
N SER A 125 -0.07 -9.68 8.05
CA SER A 125 0.34 -11.08 8.12
C SER A 125 -0.64 -11.90 8.97
N SER A 126 -0.59 -13.23 8.84
CA SER A 126 -1.41 -14.09 9.70
C SER A 126 -0.98 -14.04 11.18
N GLN A 127 0.22 -13.51 11.48
CA GLN A 127 0.73 -13.39 12.83
C GLN A 127 0.32 -12.05 13.49
N ASP A 128 0.10 -11.01 12.68
CA ASP A 128 -0.17 -9.65 13.19
C ASP A 128 -1.66 -9.29 13.10
N HIS A 129 -2.45 -10.01 12.30
CA HIS A 129 -3.90 -9.82 12.23
C HIS A 129 -4.63 -10.54 13.40
N PRO A 130 -5.63 -9.91 14.06
CA PRO A 130 -6.35 -10.53 15.17
C PRO A 130 -7.24 -11.71 14.75
N LEU A 131 -7.80 -11.67 13.54
CA LEU A 131 -8.63 -12.74 12.99
C LEU A 131 -7.79 -13.73 12.15
N PRO A 132 -8.11 -15.04 12.19
CA PRO A 132 -7.50 -16.02 11.30
C PRO A 132 -7.86 -15.74 9.84
N THR A 133 -7.02 -16.18 8.91
CA THR A 133 -7.20 -15.94 7.46
C THR A 133 -8.60 -16.31 6.97
N THR A 134 -9.17 -17.44 7.40
CA THR A 134 -10.47 -17.94 6.94
C THR A 134 -11.62 -17.00 7.30
N GLU A 135 -11.53 -16.31 8.44
CA GLU A 135 -12.56 -15.38 8.91
C GLU A 135 -12.44 -13.98 8.28
N ARG A 136 -11.33 -13.71 7.59
CA ARG A 136 -11.09 -12.46 6.87
C ARG A 136 -11.78 -12.43 5.50
N TYR A 137 -12.23 -13.58 4.99
CA TYR A 137 -13.01 -13.68 3.77
C TYR A 137 -14.50 -13.59 4.10
N ILE A 138 -15.18 -12.62 3.51
CA ILE A 138 -16.61 -12.40 3.72
C ILE A 138 -17.28 -12.50 2.35
N ASP A 139 -18.02 -13.60 2.14
CA ASP A 139 -18.77 -13.84 0.92
C ASP A 139 -20.20 -13.34 1.04
N PHE A 140 -20.61 -12.48 0.12
CA PHE A 140 -21.99 -12.03 -0.01
C PHE A 140 -22.94 -13.21 -0.28
N CYS A 141 -22.53 -14.18 -1.09
CA CYS A 141 -23.36 -15.32 -1.46
C CYS A 141 -23.63 -16.27 -0.28
N ASP A 142 -22.67 -16.42 0.64
CA ASP A 142 -22.83 -17.25 1.85
C ASP A 142 -23.59 -16.53 2.96
N SER A 143 -23.39 -15.22 3.10
CA SER A 143 -23.98 -14.41 4.18
C SER A 143 -25.40 -13.90 3.87
N GLY A 144 -25.83 -13.98 2.61
CA GLY A 144 -27.11 -13.46 2.13
C GLY A 144 -27.28 -11.97 2.41
N LEU A 145 -28.53 -11.48 2.41
CA LEU A 145 -28.86 -10.08 2.70
C LEU A 145 -28.65 -9.65 4.17
N SER A 146 -28.20 -10.55 5.04
CA SER A 146 -28.09 -10.31 6.49
C SER A 146 -26.91 -9.40 6.86
N ARG A 147 -25.82 -9.43 6.07
CA ARG A 147 -24.62 -8.63 6.29
C ARG A 147 -24.45 -7.59 5.16
N ARG A 148 -25.30 -6.55 5.20
CA ARG A 148 -25.27 -5.45 4.22
C ARG A 148 -24.05 -4.54 4.31
N SER A 149 -23.27 -4.65 5.39
CA SER A 149 -22.10 -3.81 5.63
C SER A 149 -20.94 -4.61 6.19
N ILE A 150 -19.74 -4.31 5.70
CA ILE A 150 -18.50 -4.93 6.10
C ILE A 150 -17.54 -3.82 6.48
N ARG A 151 -17.02 -3.88 7.71
CA ARG A 151 -15.99 -2.97 8.18
C ARG A 151 -14.66 -3.72 8.21
N SER A 152 -13.64 -3.12 7.60
CA SER A 152 -12.28 -3.62 7.70
C SER A 152 -11.66 -3.28 9.05
N SER A 153 -10.81 -4.16 9.54
CA SER A 153 -9.98 -4.00 10.72
C SER A 153 -8.74 -3.14 10.45
N GLN A 154 -8.45 -2.79 9.19
CA GLN A 154 -7.35 -1.93 8.76
C GLN A 154 -7.88 -0.74 7.94
N ASN A 155 -6.97 0.12 7.48
CA ASN A 155 -7.28 1.18 6.53
C ASN A 155 -7.30 0.69 5.07
N VAL A 156 -7.32 -0.63 4.84
CA VAL A 156 -7.32 -1.24 3.51
C VAL A 156 -8.27 -2.43 3.46
N ALA A 157 -8.94 -2.59 2.32
CA ALA A 157 -9.80 -3.75 2.05
C ALA A 157 -9.66 -4.15 0.58
N MET A 158 -9.97 -5.40 0.27
CA MET A 158 -9.95 -5.89 -1.11
C MET A 158 -11.28 -6.56 -1.44
N ILE A 159 -11.90 -6.17 -2.55
CA ILE A 159 -13.11 -6.82 -3.08
C ILE A 159 -12.68 -7.66 -4.28
N PHE A 160 -13.05 -8.93 -4.34
CA PHE A 160 -12.83 -9.82 -5.48
C PHE A 160 -14.17 -10.37 -5.90
N PHE A 161 -14.39 -10.37 -7.21
CA PHE A 161 -15.68 -10.72 -7.77
C PHE A 161 -15.56 -11.37 -9.13
N ARG A 162 -16.60 -12.14 -9.43
CA ARG A 162 -16.83 -12.79 -10.72
C ARG A 162 -18.29 -12.58 -11.09
N VAL A 163 -18.52 -12.15 -12.33
CA VAL A 163 -19.85 -11.95 -12.90
C VAL A 163 -19.86 -12.55 -14.30
N HIS A 164 -20.64 -13.61 -14.51
CA HIS A 164 -20.70 -14.30 -15.81
C HIS A 164 -21.67 -13.63 -16.79
N GLU A 165 -22.85 -13.23 -16.32
CA GLU A 165 -23.91 -12.74 -17.21
C GLU A 165 -23.73 -11.25 -17.52
N PRO A 166 -23.76 -10.85 -18.81
CA PRO A 166 -23.84 -9.44 -19.19
C PRO A 166 -25.09 -8.77 -18.62
N GLY A 167 -24.96 -7.54 -18.15
CA GLY A 167 -26.02 -6.77 -17.51
C GLY A 167 -26.12 -6.98 -15.99
N ASN A 168 -25.61 -8.10 -15.46
CA ASN A 168 -25.50 -8.32 -14.02
C ASN A 168 -24.38 -7.46 -13.42
N GLY A 169 -24.45 -7.23 -12.11
CA GLY A 169 -23.52 -6.33 -11.43
C GLY A 169 -23.94 -5.98 -10.01
N PHE A 170 -23.26 -4.98 -9.47
CA PHE A 170 -23.46 -4.55 -8.09
C PHE A 170 -23.08 -3.08 -7.92
N THR A 171 -23.64 -2.46 -6.88
CA THR A 171 -23.31 -1.12 -6.41
C THR A 171 -22.99 -1.19 -4.93
N PHE A 172 -21.88 -0.58 -4.54
CA PHE A 172 -21.49 -0.44 -3.15
C PHE A 172 -21.07 0.98 -2.83
N SER A 173 -21.19 1.36 -1.57
CA SER A 173 -20.72 2.63 -1.04
C SER A 173 -19.60 2.42 -0.01
N ILE A 174 -18.58 3.27 -0.10
CA ILE A 174 -17.44 3.32 0.81
C ILE A 174 -17.64 4.48 1.77
N ARG A 175 -17.50 4.20 3.07
CA ARG A 175 -17.42 5.19 4.14
C ARG A 175 -16.13 4.99 4.93
N THR A 176 -15.65 6.07 5.54
CA THR A 176 -14.51 6.04 6.45
C THR A 176 -14.94 6.46 7.84
N ASP A 177 -14.37 5.80 8.84
CA ASP A 177 -14.59 6.09 10.26
C ASP A 177 -13.23 6.30 10.95
N PRO A 178 -13.07 7.27 11.86
CA PRO A 178 -11.79 7.52 12.53
C PRO A 178 -11.27 6.30 13.32
N ASN A 179 -9.97 6.07 13.23
CA ASN A 179 -9.21 5.09 13.99
C ASN A 179 -8.16 5.80 14.87
N LEU A 180 -8.42 5.85 16.17
CA LEU A 180 -7.56 6.57 17.12
C LEU A 180 -6.23 5.87 17.40
N PHE A 181 -6.15 4.55 17.16
CA PHE A 181 -4.95 3.74 17.39
C PHE A 181 -4.73 2.78 16.22
N PRO A 182 -4.29 3.30 15.05
CA PRO A 182 -4.08 2.44 13.90
C PRO A 182 -3.00 1.40 14.14
N CYS A 183 -3.36 0.15 13.88
CA CYS A 183 -2.48 -1.00 13.97
C CYS A 183 -2.56 -1.75 12.65
N ASN A 184 -1.40 -1.99 12.03
CA ASN A 184 -1.29 -2.59 10.70
C ASN A 184 -1.97 -1.72 9.63
N ALA A 185 -1.43 -0.51 9.42
CA ALA A 185 -1.90 0.43 8.40
C ALA A 185 -0.95 0.49 7.20
N ILE A 186 -1.47 0.88 6.04
CA ILE A 186 -0.67 1.20 4.84
C ILE A 186 -0.74 2.70 4.59
N SER A 187 0.39 3.32 4.26
CA SER A 187 0.39 4.71 3.80
C SER A 187 -0.40 4.86 2.50
N GLN A 188 -1.35 5.78 2.48
CA GLN A 188 -2.02 6.21 1.26
C GLN A 188 -1.11 7.10 0.40
N THR A 189 -0.14 7.81 0.97
CA THR A 189 0.68 8.81 0.26
C THR A 189 2.16 8.41 0.20
N PRO A 190 2.94 8.94 -0.75
CA PRO A 190 4.39 8.68 -0.84
C PRO A 190 5.21 9.44 0.21
N SER A 191 4.59 10.33 0.99
CA SER A 191 5.24 11.06 2.07
C SER A 191 4.25 11.41 3.17
N GLY A 192 4.75 11.54 4.39
CA GLY A 192 3.92 11.88 5.54
C GLY A 192 4.68 11.81 6.85
N ARG A 193 3.95 12.08 7.93
CA ARG A 193 4.41 11.92 9.31
C ARG A 193 3.37 11.09 10.05
N PHE A 194 3.83 10.07 10.76
CA PHE A 194 2.94 9.17 11.48
C PHE A 194 3.49 8.87 12.88
N THR A 195 2.57 8.66 13.81
CA THR A 195 2.88 8.24 15.19
C THR A 195 2.20 6.93 15.46
N LEU A 196 2.95 5.84 15.45
CA LEU A 196 2.45 4.53 15.80
C LEU A 196 2.45 4.39 17.33
N VAL A 197 1.29 4.10 17.91
CA VAL A 197 1.09 3.93 19.35
C VAL A 197 0.42 2.58 19.62
N VAL A 198 1.04 1.76 20.47
CA VAL A 198 0.45 0.50 20.95
C VAL A 198 0.17 0.62 22.45
N PRO A 199 -1.09 0.82 22.87
CA PRO A 199 -1.42 1.07 24.26
C PRO A 199 -1.68 -0.21 25.05
N HIS A 200 -0.74 -0.66 25.90
CA HIS A 200 -0.94 -1.80 26.84
C HIS A 200 -1.50 -3.09 26.20
N LEU A 201 -1.25 -3.30 24.91
CA LEU A 201 -1.75 -4.44 24.15
C LEU A 201 -0.60 -5.32 23.71
N ARG A 202 -0.69 -6.62 23.98
CA ARG A 202 0.27 -7.61 23.49
C ARG A 202 -0.05 -7.94 22.04
N GLN A 203 0.29 -7.00 21.15
CA GLN A 203 0.03 -7.10 19.73
C GLN A 203 1.17 -6.45 18.95
N ASN A 204 1.50 -7.03 17.81
CA ASN A 204 2.41 -6.42 16.87
C ASN A 204 1.62 -5.50 15.94
N CYS A 205 2.10 -4.27 15.78
CA CYS A 205 1.49 -3.30 14.89
C CYS A 205 2.49 -2.83 13.86
N SER A 206 2.05 -2.73 12.62
CA SER A 206 2.89 -2.29 11.51
C SER A 206 2.35 -1.03 10.85
N PHE A 207 3.24 -0.26 10.25
CA PHE A 207 2.92 0.79 9.29
C PHE A 207 3.73 0.53 8.02
N SER A 208 3.04 0.21 6.93
CA SER A 208 3.65 -0.15 5.66
C SER A 208 3.66 1.03 4.70
N ILE A 209 4.77 1.24 4.03
CA ILE A 209 4.94 2.24 2.99
C ILE A 209 5.33 1.51 1.71
N ILE A 210 4.49 1.64 0.70
CA ILE A 210 4.59 0.91 -0.58
C ILE A 210 5.43 1.69 -1.61
N TYR A 211 6.54 2.26 -1.12
CA TYR A 211 7.50 3.01 -1.91
C TYR A 211 8.91 2.86 -1.31
N PRO A 212 9.96 2.99 -2.14
CA PRO A 212 11.31 3.29 -1.65
C PRO A 212 11.29 4.64 -0.93
N VAL A 213 11.74 4.68 0.32
CA VAL A 213 11.63 5.87 1.17
C VAL A 213 12.89 6.19 1.93
N VAL A 214 13.06 7.48 2.22
CA VAL A 214 13.84 7.91 3.36
C VAL A 214 12.91 8.01 4.56
N ILE A 215 13.28 7.35 5.65
CA ILE A 215 12.56 7.40 6.92
C ILE A 215 13.40 8.15 7.96
N LYS A 216 12.73 9.01 8.73
CA LYS A 216 13.33 9.80 9.81
C LYS A 216 12.52 9.61 11.07
N ILE A 217 13.06 8.83 12.00
CA ILE A 217 12.46 8.61 13.33
C ILE A 217 12.86 9.79 14.20
N SER A 218 11.86 10.48 14.77
CA SER A 218 12.05 11.67 15.59
C SER A 218 11.94 11.40 17.09
N ASP A 219 11.12 10.42 17.46
CA ASP A 219 10.82 10.05 18.85
C ASP A 219 10.56 8.55 18.92
N LEU A 220 11.21 7.87 19.85
CA LEU A 220 10.94 6.46 20.19
C LEU A 220 10.84 6.33 21.70
N THR A 221 9.69 5.89 22.17
CA THR A 221 9.42 5.56 23.57
C THR A 221 9.03 4.10 23.66
N LEU A 222 9.84 3.31 24.36
CA LEU A 222 9.61 1.88 24.58
C LEU A 222 9.46 1.59 26.07
N GLY A 223 8.71 0.54 26.37
CA GLY A 223 8.65 -0.06 27.69
C GLY A 223 10.04 -0.49 28.18
N HIS A 224 10.47 0.05 29.31
CA HIS A 224 11.82 -0.14 29.84
C HIS A 224 12.14 -1.63 30.06
N LEU A 225 13.32 -2.09 29.62
CA LEU A 225 13.94 -3.26 30.20
C LEU A 225 14.96 -2.81 31.25
N HIS A 226 14.74 -3.24 32.50
CA HIS A 226 15.80 -3.27 33.50
C HIS A 226 16.88 -4.25 33.02
N GLY A 227 17.99 -3.72 32.49
CA GLY A 227 19.16 -4.51 32.18
C GLY A 227 20.23 -3.69 31.49
N LEU A 228 21.30 -3.37 32.20
CA LEU A 228 22.58 -2.96 31.63
C LEU A 228 23.07 -4.06 30.67
N GLN A 229 22.66 -4.02 29.41
CA GLN A 229 23.31 -4.77 28.34
C GLN A 229 23.50 -3.86 27.14
N PHE A 230 24.59 -3.07 27.22
CA PHE A 230 25.44 -2.84 26.05
C PHE A 230 25.96 -4.21 25.59
N LYS A 231 25.15 -4.98 24.86
CA LYS A 231 25.62 -6.16 24.13
C LYS A 231 25.37 -5.91 22.66
N ASN A 232 26.50 -5.84 21.95
CA ASN A 232 26.71 -5.87 20.51
C ASN A 232 25.48 -5.59 19.62
N PRO A 233 25.48 -4.51 18.82
CA PRO A 233 24.44 -4.24 17.82
C PRO A 233 24.30 -5.34 16.74
N SER A 234 25.13 -6.38 16.77
CA SER A 234 25.04 -7.55 15.89
C SER A 234 24.10 -8.66 16.38
N ALA A 235 23.61 -8.60 17.63
CA ALA A 235 22.53 -9.45 18.11
C ALA A 235 21.23 -8.63 18.10
N GLY A 236 20.30 -8.96 17.22
CA GLY A 236 19.03 -8.23 17.08
C GLY A 236 18.21 -8.15 18.37
N CYS A 237 17.12 -7.38 18.33
CA CYS A 237 16.28 -7.09 19.51
C CYS A 237 15.43 -8.27 20.01
N GLY A 238 15.54 -9.44 19.37
CA GLY A 238 14.80 -10.64 19.68
C GLY A 238 14.95 -11.08 21.15
N GLY A 239 13.83 -11.10 21.89
CA GLY A 239 13.78 -11.53 23.29
C GLY A 239 14.08 -10.43 24.32
N ILE A 240 14.36 -9.20 23.89
CA ILE A 240 14.65 -8.05 24.77
C ILE A 240 13.36 -7.35 25.23
N GLY A 241 12.17 -7.77 24.76
CA GLY A 241 10.89 -7.21 25.21
C GLY A 241 10.19 -6.42 24.11
N ASP A 242 9.94 -5.14 24.35
CA ASP A 242 9.29 -4.23 23.40
C ASP A 242 10.35 -3.59 22.50
N PHE A 243 10.17 -3.63 21.18
CA PHE A 243 11.13 -3.04 20.22
C PHE A 243 10.45 -2.63 18.91
N VAL A 244 11.16 -1.85 18.11
CA VAL A 244 10.73 -1.46 16.75
C VAL A 244 11.69 -2.03 15.73
N GLU A 245 11.15 -2.63 14.68
CA GLU A 245 11.87 -3.15 13.52
C GLU A 245 11.60 -2.24 12.31
N LEU A 246 12.65 -1.91 11.58
CA LEU A 246 12.55 -1.41 10.21
C LEU A 246 12.76 -2.59 9.28
N LEU A 247 11.78 -2.88 8.45
CA LEU A 247 11.80 -4.00 7.51
C LEU A 247 11.73 -3.48 6.08
N GLY A 248 12.34 -4.22 5.16
CA GLY A 248 12.25 -3.95 3.73
C GLY A 248 12.06 -5.22 2.91
N GLY A 249 11.31 -5.12 1.82
CA GLY A 249 11.21 -6.22 0.86
C GLY A 249 10.24 -5.93 -0.31
N PRO A 250 10.10 -6.90 -1.23
CA PRO A 250 9.24 -6.78 -2.41
C PRO A 250 7.75 -7.07 -2.14
N GLY A 251 7.43 -7.57 -0.94
CA GLY A 251 6.12 -8.06 -0.53
C GLY A 251 5.39 -7.14 0.46
N LEU A 252 4.28 -7.60 1.02
CA LEU A 252 3.51 -6.89 2.05
C LEU A 252 3.46 -7.61 3.40
N ASP A 253 3.94 -8.86 3.49
CA ASP A 253 3.94 -9.65 4.72
C ASP A 253 5.20 -9.35 5.56
N PRO A 254 5.10 -8.64 6.70
CA PRO A 254 6.27 -8.29 7.50
C PRO A 254 7.04 -9.51 8.01
N SER A 255 6.42 -10.69 8.14
CA SER A 255 7.09 -11.92 8.58
C SER A 255 8.04 -12.53 7.55
N LYS A 256 7.96 -12.07 6.29
CA LYS A 256 8.81 -12.51 5.17
C LYS A 256 9.81 -11.43 4.71
N MET A 257 9.73 -10.24 5.29
CA MET A 257 10.61 -9.12 4.96
C MET A 257 11.96 -9.25 5.65
N MET A 258 12.96 -8.57 5.08
CA MET A 258 14.30 -8.50 5.65
C MET A 258 14.34 -7.42 6.74
N PRO A 259 14.83 -7.73 7.95
CA PRO A 259 15.10 -6.72 8.96
C PRO A 259 16.30 -5.87 8.56
N LEU A 260 16.09 -4.56 8.48
CA LEU A 260 17.09 -3.55 8.13
C LEU A 260 17.71 -2.93 9.38
N ALA A 261 16.92 -2.74 10.43
CA ALA A 261 17.37 -2.24 11.72
C ALA A 261 16.39 -2.62 12.85
N ASP A 262 16.93 -2.91 14.03
CA ASP A 262 16.15 -3.10 15.24
C ASP A 262 16.47 -2.00 16.26
N LEU A 263 15.42 -1.41 16.85
CA LEU A 263 15.51 -0.33 17.82
C LEU A 263 14.97 -0.80 19.18
N CYS A 264 15.89 -1.06 20.09
CA CYS A 264 15.64 -1.62 21.42
C CYS A 264 15.59 -0.57 22.55
N TYR A 265 15.93 0.69 22.28
CA TYR A 265 16.09 1.71 23.31
C TYR A 265 15.30 2.96 22.96
N SER A 266 14.82 3.64 24.00
CA SER A 266 14.14 4.92 23.82
C SER A 266 15.15 6.01 23.48
N PHE A 267 14.81 6.88 22.54
CA PHE A 267 15.60 8.05 22.22
C PHE A 267 14.72 9.19 21.74
N HIS A 268 15.22 10.41 21.97
CA HIS A 268 14.65 11.65 21.46
C HIS A 268 15.66 12.28 20.51
N GLY A 269 15.28 12.47 19.25
CA GLY A 269 16.16 13.03 18.24
C GLY A 269 16.05 12.30 16.90
N PRO A 270 16.49 12.93 15.80
CA PRO A 270 16.33 12.36 14.48
C PRO A 270 17.34 11.24 14.22
N ALA A 271 16.84 10.04 13.93
CA ALA A 271 17.58 8.97 13.28
C ALA A 271 17.02 8.77 11.87
N GLN A 272 17.88 8.82 10.85
CA GLN A 272 17.46 8.77 9.45
C GLN A 272 18.07 7.57 8.72
N MET A 273 17.31 6.97 7.82
CA MET A 273 17.75 5.88 6.96
C MET A 273 17.06 5.97 5.60
N LYS A 274 17.83 5.83 4.52
CA LYS A 274 17.29 5.60 3.17
C LYS A 274 17.12 4.10 2.95
N ILE A 275 15.99 3.74 2.36
CA ILE A 275 15.57 2.36 2.14
C ILE A 275 15.08 2.24 0.70
N GLY A 276 15.90 1.61 -0.14
CA GLY A 276 15.63 1.39 -1.56
C GLY A 276 14.72 0.18 -1.87
N CYS A 277 14.08 -0.42 -0.87
CA CYS A 277 13.15 -1.54 -1.08
C CYS A 277 11.80 -1.04 -1.66
N ASP A 278 11.13 -1.86 -2.48
CA ASP A 278 9.77 -1.58 -2.98
C ASP A 278 8.80 -1.23 -1.85
N ASN A 279 8.85 -2.00 -0.76
CA ASN A 279 8.05 -1.79 0.43
C ASN A 279 8.94 -1.67 1.67
N THR A 280 8.60 -0.71 2.53
CA THR A 280 9.24 -0.47 3.82
C THR A 280 8.21 -0.58 4.92
N VAL A 281 8.54 -1.22 6.05
CA VAL A 281 7.62 -1.36 7.17
C VAL A 281 8.28 -0.91 8.47
N VAL A 282 7.57 -0.07 9.23
CA VAL A 282 7.87 0.18 10.64
C VAL A 282 6.99 -0.76 11.46
N ARG A 283 7.60 -1.77 12.09
CA ARG A 283 6.88 -2.76 12.88
C ARG A 283 7.23 -2.62 14.36
N MET A 284 6.23 -2.47 15.20
CA MET A 284 6.37 -2.45 16.65
C MET A 284 5.97 -3.81 17.20
N VAL A 285 6.90 -4.45 17.91
CA VAL A 285 6.66 -5.68 18.66
C VAL A 285 6.41 -5.30 20.12
N SER A 286 5.22 -5.61 20.63
CA SER A 286 4.82 -5.22 21.98
C SER A 286 4.42 -6.41 22.86
N SER A 287 4.95 -6.42 24.08
CA SER A 287 4.59 -7.33 25.16
C SER A 287 3.26 -6.99 25.85
N GLY A 288 2.73 -5.78 25.61
CA GLY A 288 1.51 -5.26 26.25
C GLY A 288 1.69 -4.72 27.67
N LYS A 289 2.92 -4.72 28.21
CA LYS A 289 3.18 -4.21 29.57
C LYS A 289 3.25 -2.68 29.64
N HIS A 290 3.58 -2.04 28.53
CA HIS A 290 3.84 -0.60 28.47
C HIS A 290 3.12 0.03 27.27
N ILE A 291 3.06 1.36 27.27
CA ILE A 291 2.66 2.14 26.10
C ILE A 291 3.91 2.36 25.26
N ASN A 292 3.92 1.79 24.07
CA ASN A 292 5.02 1.95 23.13
C ASN A 292 4.62 2.96 22.04
N ARG A 293 5.54 3.84 21.67
CA ARG A 293 5.31 4.91 20.70
C ARG A 293 6.53 5.13 19.82
N VAL A 294 6.31 5.21 18.51
CA VAL A 294 7.33 5.67 17.56
C VAL A 294 6.74 6.74 16.65
N THR A 295 7.43 7.87 16.53
CA THR A 295 7.07 8.97 15.64
C THR A 295 8.10 9.07 14.53
N PHE A 296 7.66 8.96 13.28
CA PHE A 296 8.52 9.01 12.12
C PHE A 296 7.92 9.84 10.99
N GLU A 297 8.81 10.39 10.18
CA GLU A 297 8.53 11.08 8.94
C GLU A 297 9.09 10.23 7.80
N TYR A 298 8.39 10.16 6.68
CA TYR A 298 8.86 9.45 5.50
C TYR A 298 8.60 10.25 4.23
N ARG A 299 9.45 10.03 3.24
CA ARG A 299 9.32 10.60 1.90
C ARG A 299 9.87 9.61 0.88
N GLN A 300 9.18 9.47 -0.23
CA GLN A 300 9.67 8.71 -1.38
C GLN A 300 11.04 9.22 -1.82
N LEU A 301 11.96 8.29 -2.05
CA LEU A 301 13.28 8.57 -2.61
C LEU A 301 13.14 9.00 -4.06
N GLU A 302 13.92 10.01 -4.46
CA GLU A 302 14.03 10.34 -5.88
C GLU A 302 14.86 9.29 -6.62
N PRO A 303 14.68 9.13 -7.94
CA PRO A 303 15.45 8.18 -8.74
C PRO A 303 16.98 8.30 -8.56
N TYR A 304 17.51 9.52 -8.48
CA TYR A 304 18.96 9.74 -8.30
C TYR A 304 19.47 9.35 -6.90
N GLU A 305 18.59 9.29 -5.90
CA GLU A 305 18.95 8.86 -4.54
C GLU A 305 19.02 7.33 -4.43
N LEU A 306 18.31 6.62 -5.30
CA LEU A 306 18.40 5.16 -5.43
C LEU A 306 19.72 4.74 -6.08
N GLU A 307 20.28 5.58 -6.96
CA GLU A 307 21.54 5.32 -7.66
C GLU A 307 22.79 5.64 -6.82
N ASN A 308 22.67 6.51 -5.80
CA ASN A 308 23.77 6.95 -4.94
C ASN A 308 23.46 6.71 -3.45
N PRO A 309 23.75 5.51 -2.93
CA PRO A 309 23.43 5.11 -1.54
C PRO A 309 24.34 5.75 -0.48
N SER A 310 25.23 6.68 -0.87
CA SER A 310 26.14 7.36 0.05
C SER A 310 25.39 8.37 0.92
N GLY A 311 25.16 8.01 2.19
CA GLY A 311 24.57 8.91 3.18
C GLY A 311 23.87 8.26 4.37
N ASN A 312 23.74 6.93 4.40
CA ASN A 312 23.08 6.26 5.53
C ASN A 312 24.02 6.02 6.71
N SER A 313 23.50 6.19 7.92
CA SER A 313 24.15 5.74 9.16
C SER A 313 24.13 4.21 9.34
N ILE A 314 23.40 3.49 8.48
CA ILE A 314 23.19 2.02 8.49
C ILE A 314 23.28 1.51 7.04
N GLN A 315 23.90 0.36 6.80
CA GLN A 315 24.16 -0.17 5.45
C GLN A 315 22.85 -0.54 4.71
N GLU A 316 22.70 -0.12 3.45
CA GLU A 316 21.57 -0.49 2.58
C GLU A 316 21.76 -1.90 2.01
N ILE A 317 20.74 -2.77 2.14
CA ILE A 317 20.83 -4.21 1.77
C ILE A 317 19.74 -4.60 0.75
N CYS A 318 18.83 -3.68 0.37
CA CYS A 318 17.70 -3.97 -0.52
C CYS A 318 18.06 -4.15 -2.00
N LEU A 319 19.32 -3.97 -2.41
CA LEU A 319 19.77 -4.28 -3.77
C LEU A 319 19.76 -5.79 -3.97
N SER A 320 18.62 -6.31 -4.39
CA SER A 320 18.55 -7.66 -4.93
C SER A 320 19.29 -7.65 -6.26
N SER A 321 20.32 -8.49 -6.35
CA SER A 321 21.01 -8.85 -7.58
C SER A 321 20.03 -9.04 -8.73
N LEU A 322 20.28 -8.32 -9.83
CA LEU A 322 19.81 -8.67 -11.18
C LEU A 322 19.88 -10.18 -11.43
#